data_AF-A0A0N1AV04-F1
#
_entry.id   AF-A0A0N1AV04-F1
#
_cell.length_a   1.000
_cell.length_b   1.000
_cell.length_c   1.000
_cell.angle_alpha   90.00
_cell.angle_beta   90.00
_cell.angle_gamma   90.00
#
_symmetry.space_group_name_H-M   'P 1'
#
loop_
_entity.id
_entity.type
_entity.pdbx_description
1 polymer ?
#
loop_
_entity_poly.entity_id
_entity_poly.type
_entity_poly.pdbx_seq_one_letter_code
_entity_poly.pdbx_strand_id
1 'polypeptide(L)'
;MNSLLPRLPQNLSFRRRIRAPKQAPASRLARPMLVADGGLRFTECLLLGVLLLAYFLSLSMPLFGIPFHRTFLNHAALVLLGPVLALHLAGLLLNRQMQPAQPVLGVCWPLILLAGWALVGSAVAKWEFDRIDSYISFGTYLMLLPFYAAAVPQRAERLQAWAVALLFIWVLSSTAALIGESVRFNIAATLHEIEYLVAAGFFAMYYAVRNKGLKVLALVMMVAASVINQKLTGYIILAMALLHILTAAGWRRLLPSWRGLYGSGAVVFTVVVSTALALLYFEFREFLPSGNPEVRLAQYDAALRQFYQSPIWGSGFIDGSGEVYRGAFQALYIPTHSDVLDILKHGGLIGLALFAFGYWKIFLLLHRAVKATLDQPLLNAYFVSVRFFQVTALVTFSLNPLLLKGPFLIVIWCNLGLAVGMALTALRAAEAARQP
;
A
#
# COMPACT_ATOMS: atom_id res chain seq x y z
N MET A 1 -2.16 29.08 91.07
CA MET A 1 -1.32 29.42 89.91
C MET A 1 -1.06 28.15 89.13
N ASN A 2 -1.56 28.14 87.90
CA ASN A 2 -1.76 26.97 87.05
C ASN A 2 -0.44 26.33 86.62
N SER A 3 -0.26 25.05 86.98
CA SER A 3 0.82 24.20 86.47
C SER A 3 0.43 23.60 85.12
N LEU A 4 1.22 23.95 84.11
CA LEU A 4 1.23 23.36 82.78
C LEU A 4 1.85 21.96 82.87
N LEU A 5 1.05 20.93 82.66
CA LEU A 5 1.51 19.56 82.41
C LEU A 5 0.73 18.92 81.25
N PRO A 6 1.36 17.98 80.52
CA PRO A 6 1.15 17.78 79.08
C PRO A 6 -0.01 16.83 78.77
N ARG A 7 -0.74 17.12 77.70
CA ARG A 7 -1.72 16.19 77.13
C ARG A 7 -0.99 15.08 76.36
N LEU A 8 -1.19 13.85 76.82
CA LEU A 8 -0.80 12.62 76.15
C LEU A 8 -1.45 12.51 74.76
N PRO A 9 -0.76 11.92 73.76
CA PRO A 9 -1.32 11.71 72.44
C PRO A 9 -2.45 10.67 72.47
N GLN A 10 -3.55 11.03 71.82
CA GLN A 10 -4.70 10.16 71.61
C GLN A 10 -4.31 8.94 70.79
N ASN A 11 -4.75 7.78 71.27
CA ASN A 11 -4.89 6.50 70.60
C ASN A 11 -4.75 6.53 69.06
N LEU A 12 -3.57 6.18 68.56
CA LEU A 12 -3.39 5.65 67.22
C LEU A 12 -3.91 4.22 67.21
N SER A 13 -5.21 4.05 66.95
CA SER A 13 -5.75 2.74 66.60
C SER A 13 -5.14 2.32 65.25
N PHE A 14 -4.11 1.48 65.30
CA PHE A 14 -3.55 0.80 64.14
C PHE A 14 -4.59 -0.23 63.63
N ARG A 15 -5.64 0.25 62.95
CA ARG A 15 -6.44 -0.62 62.09
C ARG A 15 -5.54 -1.05 60.94
N ARG A 16 -4.87 -2.20 61.10
CA ARG A 16 -4.37 -2.99 59.96
C ARG A 16 -5.54 -3.11 58.98
N ARG A 17 -5.53 -2.31 57.91
CA ARG A 17 -6.29 -2.63 56.70
C ARG A 17 -5.73 -3.97 56.24
N ILE A 18 -6.45 -5.04 56.58
CA ILE A 18 -6.33 -6.31 55.88
C ILE A 18 -6.62 -5.95 54.43
N ARG A 19 -5.56 -5.81 53.63
CA ARG A 19 -5.68 -5.73 52.18
C ARG A 19 -6.41 -7.00 51.79
N ALA A 20 -7.62 -6.85 51.26
CA ALA A 20 -8.29 -7.94 50.57
C ALA A 20 -7.26 -8.59 49.64
N PRO A 21 -7.18 -9.94 49.61
CA PRO A 21 -6.22 -10.62 48.76
C PRO A 21 -6.36 -10.04 47.37
N LYS A 22 -5.23 -9.60 46.78
CA LYS A 22 -5.15 -9.27 45.36
C LYS A 22 -5.81 -10.44 44.66
N GLN A 23 -7.01 -10.23 44.11
CA GLN A 23 -7.61 -11.19 43.21
C GLN A 23 -6.53 -11.43 42.17
N ALA A 24 -6.00 -12.66 42.17
CA ALA A 24 -5.11 -13.11 41.13
C ALA A 24 -5.79 -12.70 39.81
N PRO A 25 -5.07 -12.11 38.84
CA PRO A 25 -5.68 -11.79 37.55
C PRO A 25 -6.33 -13.08 37.10
N ALA A 26 -7.66 -13.08 37.03
CA ALA A 26 -8.44 -14.23 36.60
C ALA A 26 -7.74 -14.73 35.38
N SER A 27 -7.16 -15.93 35.50
CA SER A 27 -6.37 -16.50 34.44
C SER A 27 -7.29 -16.47 33.24
N ARG A 28 -6.95 -15.60 32.27
CA ARG A 28 -7.43 -15.72 30.90
C ARG A 28 -6.78 -16.99 30.34
N LEU A 29 -7.01 -18.11 31.01
CA LEU A 29 -6.94 -19.42 30.43
C LEU A 29 -7.84 -19.30 29.23
N ALA A 30 -7.16 -19.37 28.09
CA ALA A 30 -7.71 -19.44 26.76
C ALA A 30 -9.13 -19.99 26.83
N ARG A 31 -10.13 -19.11 26.66
CA ARG A 31 -11.31 -19.57 25.96
C ARG A 31 -10.73 -20.15 24.68
N PRO A 32 -10.85 -21.47 24.42
CA PRO A 32 -10.59 -21.94 23.08
C PRO A 32 -11.43 -21.02 22.19
N MET A 33 -10.76 -20.27 21.32
CA MET A 33 -11.42 -19.67 20.18
C MET A 33 -12.04 -20.87 19.47
N LEU A 34 -13.29 -21.18 19.81
CA LEU A 34 -14.15 -21.99 18.98
C LEU A 34 -13.97 -21.40 17.59
N VAL A 35 -13.40 -22.23 16.70
CA VAL A 35 -13.29 -21.95 15.27
C VAL A 35 -14.72 -21.92 14.75
N ALA A 36 -15.44 -20.84 15.04
CA ALA A 36 -16.76 -20.56 14.52
C ALA A 36 -16.53 -20.00 13.12
N ASP A 37 -16.68 -20.84 12.08
CA ASP A 37 -16.96 -20.49 10.66
C ASP A 37 -16.29 -19.25 10.04
N GLY A 38 -15.13 -18.83 10.55
CA GLY A 38 -14.45 -17.57 10.22
C GLY A 38 -13.56 -17.65 8.98
N GLY A 39 -13.66 -18.73 8.21
CA GLY A 39 -12.84 -18.97 7.02
C GLY A 39 -13.19 -18.08 5.83
N LEU A 40 -12.30 -18.12 4.83
CA LEU A 40 -12.58 -17.56 3.51
C LEU A 40 -13.65 -18.41 2.81
N ARG A 41 -14.55 -17.75 2.10
CA ARG A 41 -15.54 -18.40 1.23
C ARG A 41 -14.90 -18.71 -0.13
N PHE A 42 -15.50 -19.66 -0.84
CA PHE A 42 -15.09 -20.00 -2.20
C PHE A 42 -14.92 -18.77 -3.11
N THR A 43 -15.90 -17.86 -3.15
CA THR A 43 -15.81 -16.66 -4.00
C THR A 43 -14.72 -15.68 -3.57
N GLU A 44 -14.35 -15.65 -2.29
CA GLU A 44 -13.21 -14.86 -1.81
C GLU A 44 -11.88 -15.51 -2.17
N CYS A 45 -11.79 -16.84 -2.07
CA CYS A 45 -10.64 -17.59 -2.56
C CYS A 45 -10.43 -17.38 -4.07
N LEU A 46 -11.51 -17.31 -4.87
CA LEU A 46 -11.41 -16.98 -6.29
C LEU A 46 -10.85 -15.57 -6.51
N LEU A 47 -11.37 -14.57 -5.79
CA LEU A 47 -10.88 -13.19 -5.92
C LEU A 47 -9.40 -13.07 -5.52
N LEU A 48 -9.02 -13.70 -4.42
CA LEU A 48 -7.63 -13.77 -3.94
C LEU A 48 -6.74 -14.57 -4.90
N GLY A 49 -7.28 -15.59 -5.56
CA GLY A 49 -6.60 -16.34 -6.62
C GLY A 49 -6.31 -15.48 -7.85
N VAL A 50 -7.25 -14.64 -8.27
CA VAL A 50 -7.03 -13.66 -9.36
C VAL A 50 -5.99 -12.61 -8.95
N LEU A 51 -6.03 -12.14 -7.69
CA LEU A 51 -5.00 -11.24 -7.18
C LEU A 51 -3.62 -11.90 -7.17
N LEU A 52 -3.52 -13.15 -6.72
CA LEU A 52 -2.28 -13.93 -6.75
C LEU A 52 -1.76 -14.08 -8.18
N LEU A 53 -2.63 -14.38 -9.15
CA LEU A 53 -2.26 -14.39 -10.57
C LEU A 53 -1.72 -13.04 -11.03
N ALA A 54 -2.36 -11.92 -10.66
CA ALA A 54 -1.87 -10.59 -10.99
C ALA A 54 -0.47 -10.31 -10.41
N TYR A 55 -0.19 -10.79 -9.19
CA TYR A 55 1.18 -10.77 -8.64
C TYR A 55 2.14 -11.57 -9.51
N PHE A 56 1.81 -12.82 -9.87
CA PHE A 56 2.67 -13.66 -10.72
C PHE A 56 2.93 -13.02 -12.10
N LEU A 57 1.93 -12.40 -12.71
CA LEU A 57 2.08 -11.68 -13.97
C LEU A 57 2.93 -10.41 -13.82
N SER A 58 2.85 -9.71 -12.69
CA SER A 58 3.70 -8.54 -12.39
C SER A 58 5.16 -8.96 -12.15
N LEU A 59 5.35 -10.15 -11.57
CA LEU A 59 6.64 -10.76 -11.26
C LEU A 59 7.14 -11.68 -12.37
N SER A 60 6.57 -11.61 -13.58
CA SER A 60 6.87 -12.59 -14.62
C SER A 60 8.32 -12.53 -15.11
N MET A 61 8.95 -11.35 -15.06
CA MET A 61 10.34 -11.18 -15.48
C MET A 61 11.32 -11.94 -14.57
N PRO A 62 11.35 -11.73 -13.23
CA PRO A 62 12.21 -12.53 -12.37
C PRO A 62 11.83 -14.01 -12.36
N LEU A 63 10.54 -14.37 -12.47
CA LEU A 63 10.12 -15.76 -12.39
C LEU A 63 10.39 -16.55 -13.68
N PHE A 64 9.98 -16.00 -14.83
CA PHE A 64 9.95 -16.72 -16.11
C PHE A 64 10.94 -16.15 -17.12
N GLY A 65 11.57 -15.00 -16.85
CA GLY A 65 12.43 -14.31 -17.81
C GLY A 65 11.67 -13.62 -18.93
N ILE A 66 10.33 -13.51 -18.81
CA ILE A 66 9.45 -12.94 -19.83
C ILE A 66 8.60 -11.84 -19.19
N PRO A 67 8.57 -10.61 -19.73
CA PRO A 67 7.71 -9.54 -19.22
C PRO A 67 6.29 -9.69 -19.79
N PHE A 68 5.40 -10.42 -19.11
CA PHE A 68 4.02 -10.68 -19.57
C PHE A 68 3.15 -9.42 -19.67
N HIS A 69 3.52 -8.32 -19.01
CA HIS A 69 2.87 -7.03 -19.22
C HIS A 69 3.09 -6.46 -20.63
N ARG A 70 4.03 -7.01 -21.42
CA ARG A 70 4.27 -6.67 -22.83
C ARG A 70 3.68 -7.68 -23.81
N THR A 71 2.95 -8.68 -23.34
CA THR A 71 2.33 -9.71 -24.18
C THR A 71 0.81 -9.58 -24.15
N PHE A 72 0.11 -10.45 -24.90
CA PHE A 72 -1.35 -10.54 -24.85
C PHE A 72 -1.90 -10.87 -23.44
N LEU A 73 -1.03 -11.32 -22.52
CA LEU A 73 -1.38 -11.62 -21.13
C LEU A 73 -1.47 -10.39 -20.22
N ASN A 74 -1.15 -9.17 -20.72
CA ASN A 74 -1.18 -7.93 -19.94
C ASN A 74 -2.52 -7.72 -19.21
N HIS A 75 -3.64 -8.11 -19.82
CA HIS A 75 -4.97 -7.97 -19.26
C HIS A 75 -5.62 -9.30 -18.84
N ALA A 76 -4.89 -10.42 -18.85
CA ALA A 76 -5.45 -11.74 -18.54
C ALA A 76 -6.10 -11.79 -17.14
N ALA A 77 -5.44 -11.20 -16.14
CA ALA A 77 -5.98 -11.10 -14.79
C ALA A 77 -7.26 -10.23 -14.73
N LEU A 78 -7.39 -9.19 -15.57
CA LEU A 78 -8.60 -8.37 -15.63
C LEU A 78 -9.79 -9.15 -16.21
N VAL A 79 -9.55 -9.93 -17.27
CA VAL A 79 -10.56 -10.77 -17.92
C VAL A 79 -11.15 -11.78 -16.91
N LEU A 80 -10.29 -12.38 -16.08
CA LEU A 80 -10.74 -13.29 -15.02
C LEU A 80 -11.37 -12.56 -13.83
N LEU A 81 -10.87 -11.37 -13.51
CA LEU A 81 -11.37 -10.56 -12.40
C LEU A 81 -12.84 -10.18 -12.58
N GLY A 82 -13.25 -9.79 -13.79
CA GLY A 82 -14.63 -9.37 -14.09
C GLY A 82 -15.70 -10.34 -13.58
N PRO A 83 -15.75 -11.59 -14.09
CA PRO A 83 -16.75 -12.58 -13.66
C PRO A 83 -16.58 -12.99 -12.19
N VAL A 84 -15.36 -13.10 -11.69
CA VAL A 84 -15.09 -13.46 -10.27
C VAL A 84 -15.61 -12.38 -9.32
N LEU A 85 -15.31 -11.12 -9.60
CA LEU A 85 -15.75 -9.98 -8.81
C LEU A 85 -17.27 -9.82 -8.88
N ALA A 86 -17.86 -9.96 -10.06
CA ALA A 86 -19.32 -9.94 -10.23
C ALA A 86 -20.01 -11.04 -9.41
N LEU A 87 -19.52 -12.28 -9.51
CA LEU A 87 -20.05 -13.42 -8.74
C LEU A 87 -19.91 -13.18 -7.22
N HIS A 88 -18.75 -12.67 -6.79
CA HIS A 88 -18.50 -12.38 -5.39
C HIS A 88 -19.42 -11.28 -4.84
N LEU A 89 -19.54 -10.16 -5.57
CA LEU A 89 -20.42 -9.05 -5.21
C LEU A 89 -21.89 -9.46 -5.20
N ALA A 90 -22.34 -10.26 -6.19
CA ALA A 90 -23.68 -10.83 -6.21
C ALA A 90 -23.93 -11.71 -4.97
N GLY A 91 -22.96 -12.55 -4.60
CA GLY A 91 -23.02 -13.34 -3.38
C GLY A 91 -23.12 -12.49 -2.11
N LEU A 92 -22.35 -11.40 -2.01
CA LEU A 92 -22.43 -10.46 -0.88
C LEU A 92 -23.78 -9.75 -0.83
N LEU A 93 -24.31 -9.34 -1.98
CA LEU A 93 -25.60 -8.67 -2.10
C LEU A 93 -26.75 -9.58 -1.66
N LEU A 94 -26.81 -10.81 -2.18
CA LEU A 94 -27.83 -11.81 -1.83
C LEU A 94 -27.81 -12.14 -0.33
N ASN A 95 -26.63 -12.15 0.29
CA ASN A 95 -26.46 -12.41 1.72
C ASN A 95 -26.59 -11.16 2.59
N ARG A 96 -26.87 -9.97 2.01
CA ARG A 96 -26.90 -8.67 2.72
C ARG A 96 -25.62 -8.37 3.51
N GLN A 97 -24.47 -8.77 2.96
CA GLN A 97 -23.14 -8.58 3.55
C GLN A 97 -22.27 -7.56 2.81
N MET A 98 -22.78 -6.99 1.71
CA MET A 98 -22.08 -5.98 0.92
C MET A 98 -21.95 -4.67 1.69
N GLN A 99 -20.81 -4.00 1.62
CA GLN A 99 -20.64 -2.68 2.25
C GLN A 99 -21.66 -1.65 1.75
N PRO A 100 -22.13 -0.72 2.62
CA PRO A 100 -22.89 0.42 2.15
C PRO A 100 -22.03 1.26 1.19
N ALA A 101 -22.59 1.68 0.07
CA ALA A 101 -21.87 2.41 -0.98
C ALA A 101 -21.40 3.79 -0.52
N GLN A 102 -22.22 4.51 0.27
CA GLN A 102 -21.95 5.88 0.70
C GLN A 102 -20.56 6.08 1.36
N PRO A 103 -20.13 5.30 2.37
CA PRO A 103 -18.80 5.47 2.96
C PRO A 103 -17.66 5.08 2.01
N VAL A 104 -17.87 4.11 1.12
CA VAL A 104 -16.88 3.74 0.10
C VAL A 104 -16.69 4.89 -0.90
N LEU A 105 -17.77 5.37 -1.49
CA LEU A 105 -17.75 6.52 -2.40
C LEU A 105 -17.24 7.79 -1.71
N GLY A 106 -17.64 7.99 -0.45
CA GLY A 106 -17.21 9.11 0.37
C GLY A 106 -15.69 9.17 0.54
N VAL A 107 -14.98 8.04 0.50
CA VAL A 107 -13.51 7.98 0.55
C VAL A 107 -12.91 8.03 -0.85
N CYS A 108 -13.45 7.27 -1.80
CA CYS A 108 -12.85 7.05 -3.12
C CYS A 108 -13.19 8.09 -4.19
N TRP A 109 -14.15 8.99 -3.97
CA TRP A 109 -14.65 9.90 -5.02
C TRP A 109 -13.57 10.69 -5.77
N PRO A 110 -12.48 11.21 -5.15
CA PRO A 110 -11.50 11.99 -5.90
C PRO A 110 -10.81 11.15 -6.99
N LEU A 111 -10.49 9.90 -6.66
CA LEU A 111 -9.91 8.95 -7.59
C LEU A 111 -10.91 8.47 -8.64
N ILE A 112 -12.20 8.36 -8.28
CA ILE A 112 -13.27 8.05 -9.24
C ILE A 112 -13.42 9.17 -10.28
N LEU A 113 -13.37 10.43 -9.85
CA LEU A 113 -13.42 11.57 -10.78
C LEU A 113 -12.18 11.61 -11.69
N LEU A 114 -10.99 11.37 -11.14
CA LEU A 114 -9.77 11.25 -11.93
C LEU A 114 -9.86 10.10 -12.95
N ALA A 115 -10.38 8.94 -12.53
CA ALA A 115 -10.60 7.80 -13.41
C ALA A 115 -11.57 8.14 -14.54
N GLY A 116 -12.70 8.79 -14.21
CA GLY A 116 -13.69 9.24 -15.19
C GLY A 116 -13.11 10.23 -16.19
N TRP A 117 -12.32 11.20 -15.70
CA TRP A 117 -11.65 12.16 -16.57
C TRP A 117 -10.64 11.48 -17.51
N ALA A 118 -9.78 10.59 -17.00
CA ALA A 118 -8.84 9.84 -17.81
C ALA A 118 -9.54 8.96 -18.86
N LEU A 119 -10.66 8.33 -18.50
CA LEU A 119 -11.47 7.52 -19.43
C LEU A 119 -12.10 8.36 -20.54
N VAL A 120 -12.74 9.48 -20.19
CA VAL A 120 -13.37 10.37 -21.16
C VAL A 120 -12.33 10.97 -22.09
N GLY A 121 -11.25 11.52 -21.53
CA GLY A 121 -10.15 12.08 -22.32
C GLY A 121 -9.54 11.06 -23.27
N SER A 122 -9.27 9.85 -22.76
CA SER A 122 -8.73 8.76 -23.57
C SER A 122 -9.70 8.24 -24.64
N ALA A 123 -11.01 8.25 -24.38
CA ALA A 123 -12.01 7.90 -25.37
C ALA A 123 -12.06 8.92 -26.51
N VAL A 124 -12.00 10.21 -26.18
CA VAL A 124 -11.88 11.29 -27.17
C VAL A 124 -10.56 11.16 -27.94
N ALA A 125 -9.45 10.88 -27.26
CA ALA A 125 -8.14 10.63 -27.91
C ALA A 125 -8.21 9.56 -28.99
N LYS A 126 -8.93 8.46 -28.70
CA LYS A 126 -9.10 7.35 -29.65
C LYS A 126 -10.06 7.67 -30.78
N TRP A 127 -11.18 8.32 -30.47
CA TRP A 127 -12.26 8.52 -31.44
C TRP A 127 -12.00 9.71 -32.37
N GLU A 128 -11.49 10.81 -31.83
CA GLU A 128 -11.32 12.07 -32.57
C GLU A 128 -9.90 12.23 -33.13
N PHE A 129 -8.89 11.70 -32.43
CA PHE A 129 -7.48 11.95 -32.73
C PHE A 129 -6.68 10.70 -33.13
N ASP A 130 -7.35 9.55 -33.32
CA ASP A 130 -6.76 8.25 -33.70
C ASP A 130 -5.54 7.84 -32.84
N ARG A 131 -5.52 8.24 -31.55
CA ARG A 131 -4.42 7.92 -30.64
C ARG A 131 -4.55 6.49 -30.12
N ILE A 132 -3.64 5.61 -30.54
CA ILE A 132 -3.64 4.20 -30.13
C ILE A 132 -3.24 4.06 -28.64
N ASP A 133 -2.20 4.79 -28.22
CA ASP A 133 -1.69 4.81 -26.85
C ASP A 133 -2.49 5.81 -26.00
N SER A 134 -3.04 5.36 -24.86
CA SER A 134 -3.97 6.15 -24.06
C SER A 134 -4.01 5.71 -22.60
N TYR A 135 -4.65 6.51 -21.74
CA TYR A 135 -4.82 6.24 -20.31
C TYR A 135 -6.08 5.42 -19.98
N ILE A 136 -6.66 4.70 -20.97
CA ILE A 136 -7.85 3.85 -20.75
C ILE A 136 -7.58 2.81 -19.67
N SER A 137 -6.43 2.15 -19.71
CA SER A 137 -6.05 1.17 -18.68
C SER A 137 -6.04 1.83 -17.31
N PHE A 138 -5.27 2.91 -17.13
CA PHE A 138 -5.22 3.66 -15.88
C PHE A 138 -6.62 4.00 -15.34
N GLY A 139 -7.46 4.63 -16.16
CA GLY A 139 -8.82 5.00 -15.78
C GLY A 139 -9.70 3.79 -15.44
N THR A 140 -9.64 2.72 -16.23
CA THR A 140 -10.45 1.50 -16.01
C THR A 140 -10.10 0.84 -14.69
N TYR A 141 -8.81 0.59 -14.44
CA TYR A 141 -8.39 -0.07 -13.20
C TYR A 141 -8.63 0.80 -11.97
N LEU A 142 -8.47 2.12 -12.07
CA LEU A 142 -8.76 3.05 -10.98
C LEU A 142 -10.28 3.08 -10.67
N MET A 143 -11.13 2.98 -11.70
CA MET A 143 -12.59 2.90 -11.54
C MET A 143 -13.05 1.64 -10.80
N LEU A 144 -12.24 0.57 -10.78
CA LEU A 144 -12.53 -0.65 -10.03
C LEU A 144 -12.29 -0.53 -8.52
N LEU A 145 -11.59 0.52 -8.07
CA LEU A 145 -11.27 0.77 -6.65
C LEU A 145 -12.48 0.63 -5.69
N PRO A 146 -13.64 1.31 -5.92
CA PRO A 146 -14.81 1.14 -5.06
C PRO A 146 -15.40 -0.27 -5.07
N PHE A 147 -15.27 -1.01 -6.19
CA PHE A 147 -15.76 -2.39 -6.28
C PHE A 147 -14.90 -3.34 -5.45
N TYR A 148 -13.57 -3.16 -5.45
CA TYR A 148 -12.70 -3.90 -4.54
C TYR A 148 -13.00 -3.60 -3.08
N ALA A 149 -13.28 -2.34 -2.72
CA ALA A 149 -13.69 -1.99 -1.37
C ALA A 149 -15.04 -2.63 -0.98
N ALA A 150 -15.99 -2.69 -1.91
CA ALA A 150 -17.29 -3.33 -1.71
C ALA A 150 -17.20 -4.86 -1.62
N ALA A 151 -16.15 -5.47 -2.18
CA ALA A 151 -15.87 -6.91 -2.09
C ALA A 151 -15.47 -7.37 -0.68
N VAL A 152 -15.21 -6.45 0.27
CA VAL A 152 -14.92 -6.84 1.64
C VAL A 152 -16.24 -7.01 2.42
N PRO A 153 -16.51 -8.19 3.04
CA PRO A 153 -17.75 -8.42 3.77
C PRO A 153 -17.87 -7.49 4.99
N GLN A 154 -19.09 -7.06 5.31
CA GLN A 154 -19.37 -6.22 6.49
C GLN A 154 -19.07 -6.89 7.85
N ARG A 155 -18.86 -8.20 7.90
CA ARG A 155 -18.66 -8.94 9.15
C ARG A 155 -17.21 -8.85 9.63
N ALA A 156 -17.01 -8.19 10.77
CA ALA A 156 -15.69 -7.98 11.37
C ALA A 156 -14.91 -9.27 11.66
N GLU A 157 -15.61 -10.33 12.05
CA GLU A 157 -15.04 -11.66 12.35
C GLU A 157 -14.24 -12.23 11.18
N ARG A 158 -14.55 -11.82 9.94
CA ARG A 158 -13.94 -12.34 8.71
C ARG A 158 -12.69 -11.58 8.29
N LEU A 159 -12.47 -10.37 8.84
CA LEU A 159 -11.34 -9.51 8.45
C LEU A 159 -10.00 -10.16 8.74
N GLN A 160 -9.91 -10.96 9.81
CA GLN A 160 -8.69 -11.67 10.17
C GLN A 160 -8.29 -12.68 9.08
N ALA A 161 -9.25 -13.44 8.52
CA ALA A 161 -8.96 -14.40 7.47
C ALA A 161 -8.48 -13.73 6.18
N TRP A 162 -9.11 -12.61 5.81
CA TRP A 162 -8.66 -11.76 4.69
C TRP A 162 -7.24 -11.22 4.92
N ALA A 163 -6.96 -10.68 6.10
CA ALA A 163 -5.63 -10.17 6.45
C ALA A 163 -4.57 -11.26 6.34
N VAL A 164 -4.83 -12.45 6.90
CA VAL A 164 -3.90 -13.59 6.82
C VAL A 164 -3.64 -14.00 5.38
N ALA A 165 -4.68 -14.09 4.55
CA ALA A 165 -4.55 -14.49 3.16
C ALA A 165 -3.77 -13.49 2.32
N LEU A 166 -4.03 -12.19 2.50
CA LEU A 166 -3.30 -11.13 1.80
C LEU A 166 -1.83 -11.09 2.25
N LEU A 167 -1.56 -11.19 3.56
CA LEU A 167 -0.20 -11.29 4.08
C LEU A 167 0.52 -12.52 3.50
N PHE A 168 -0.15 -13.67 3.41
CA PHE A 168 0.40 -14.88 2.82
C PHE A 168 0.75 -14.68 1.34
N ILE A 169 -0.18 -14.14 0.54
CA ILE A 169 0.05 -13.83 -0.88
C ILE A 169 1.28 -12.92 -1.03
N TRP A 170 1.39 -11.87 -0.24
CA TRP A 170 2.50 -10.92 -0.37
C TRP A 170 3.84 -11.56 -0.01
N VAL A 171 3.92 -12.33 1.08
CA VAL A 171 5.14 -13.01 1.49
C VAL A 171 5.53 -14.07 0.46
N LEU A 172 4.56 -14.85 -0.03
CA LEU A 172 4.77 -15.86 -1.06
C LEU A 172 5.30 -15.23 -2.34
N SER A 173 4.62 -14.20 -2.87
CA SER A 173 5.01 -13.51 -4.10
C SER A 173 6.38 -12.84 -3.97
N SER A 174 6.69 -12.22 -2.83
CA SER A 174 8.00 -11.60 -2.58
C SER A 174 9.13 -12.62 -2.50
N THR A 175 8.87 -13.77 -1.88
CA THR A 175 9.82 -14.88 -1.82
C THR A 175 10.06 -15.46 -3.21
N ALA A 176 9.00 -15.68 -3.98
CA ALA A 176 9.10 -16.18 -5.35
C ALA A 176 9.89 -15.20 -6.24
N ALA A 177 9.62 -13.90 -6.15
CA ALA A 177 10.35 -12.87 -6.87
C ALA A 177 11.84 -12.85 -6.52
N LEU A 178 12.18 -12.94 -5.21
CA LEU A 178 13.57 -12.96 -4.76
C LEU A 178 14.30 -14.20 -5.28
N ILE A 179 13.68 -15.38 -5.21
CA ILE A 179 14.25 -16.62 -5.73
C ILE A 179 14.46 -16.51 -7.24
N GLY A 180 13.44 -16.08 -7.98
CA GLY A 180 13.52 -15.90 -9.43
C GLY A 180 14.64 -14.95 -9.84
N GLU A 181 14.76 -13.81 -9.16
CA GLU A 181 15.85 -12.87 -9.40
C GLU A 181 17.22 -13.47 -9.07
N SER A 182 17.34 -14.18 -7.94
CA SER A 182 18.61 -14.80 -7.53
C SER A 182 19.10 -15.82 -8.58
N VAL A 183 18.17 -16.60 -9.17
CA VAL A 183 18.48 -17.55 -10.24
C VAL A 183 18.89 -16.85 -11.54
N ARG A 184 18.39 -15.64 -11.77
CA ARG A 184 18.61 -14.86 -13.00
C ARG A 184 19.60 -13.70 -12.82
N PHE A 185 20.30 -13.68 -11.70
CA PHE A 185 21.27 -12.63 -11.39
C PHE A 185 22.31 -12.51 -12.52
N ASN A 186 22.60 -11.27 -12.94
CA ASN A 186 23.47 -10.93 -14.09
C ASN A 186 22.98 -11.32 -15.50
N ILE A 187 21.82 -11.97 -15.66
CA ILE A 187 21.32 -12.38 -17.00
C ILE A 187 20.45 -11.28 -17.65
N ALA A 188 19.82 -10.44 -16.83
CA ALA A 188 19.24 -9.14 -17.19
C ALA A 188 18.88 -8.43 -15.87
N ALA A 189 18.74 -7.10 -15.84
CA ALA A 189 18.30 -6.38 -14.64
C ALA A 189 16.80 -6.66 -14.35
N THR A 190 16.48 -7.83 -13.80
CA THR A 190 15.14 -8.45 -13.86
C THR A 190 14.14 -7.99 -12.79
N LEU A 191 14.58 -7.43 -11.65
CA LEU A 191 13.72 -6.72 -10.69
C LEU A 191 13.44 -5.26 -11.14
N HIS A 192 13.10 -5.02 -12.41
CA HIS A 192 12.69 -3.67 -12.82
C HIS A 192 11.28 -3.38 -12.30
N GLU A 193 11.17 -2.34 -11.45
CA GLU A 193 9.91 -1.69 -11.07
C GLU A 193 9.01 -2.49 -10.10
N ILE A 194 9.53 -3.59 -9.53
CA ILE A 194 8.81 -4.46 -8.56
C ILE A 194 9.38 -4.37 -7.14
N GLU A 195 10.24 -3.40 -6.86
CA GLU A 195 10.91 -3.20 -5.56
C GLU A 195 9.91 -3.01 -4.42
N TYR A 196 8.87 -2.23 -4.69
CA TYR A 196 7.82 -1.96 -3.71
C TYR A 196 7.02 -3.22 -3.35
N LEU A 197 6.87 -4.18 -4.27
CA LEU A 197 6.20 -5.46 -4.01
C LEU A 197 7.04 -6.32 -3.06
N VAL A 198 8.30 -6.55 -3.42
CA VAL A 198 9.19 -7.48 -2.72
C VAL A 198 9.51 -6.98 -1.31
N ALA A 199 9.88 -5.70 -1.19
CA ALA A 199 10.19 -5.13 0.11
C ALA A 199 8.95 -5.07 1.01
N ALA A 200 7.77 -4.73 0.47
CA ALA A 200 6.55 -4.67 1.26
C ALA A 200 6.11 -6.05 1.77
N GLY A 201 6.33 -7.14 1.03
CA GLY A 201 6.02 -8.49 1.51
C GLY A 201 6.92 -8.92 2.67
N PHE A 202 8.23 -8.66 2.61
CA PHE A 202 9.12 -8.95 3.75
C PHE A 202 8.88 -8.01 4.94
N PHE A 203 8.55 -6.74 4.67
CA PHE A 203 8.07 -5.83 5.71
C PHE A 203 6.78 -6.37 6.37
N ALA A 204 5.86 -6.92 5.60
CA ALA A 204 4.65 -7.56 6.11
C ALA A 204 4.96 -8.78 6.96
N MET A 205 5.90 -9.64 6.53
CA MET A 205 6.39 -10.76 7.34
C MET A 205 6.92 -10.28 8.69
N TYR A 206 7.74 -9.22 8.72
CA TYR A 206 8.33 -8.68 9.95
C TYR A 206 7.28 -8.28 11.00
N TYR A 207 6.18 -7.66 10.57
CA TYR A 207 5.10 -7.24 11.47
C TYR A 207 4.14 -8.38 11.82
N ALA A 208 3.90 -9.33 10.91
CA ALA A 208 2.96 -10.43 11.12
C ALA A 208 3.51 -11.50 12.08
N VAL A 209 4.81 -11.80 12.03
CA VAL A 209 5.40 -12.89 12.82
C VAL A 209 5.80 -12.42 14.22
N ARG A 210 5.61 -13.29 15.23
CA ARG A 210 6.08 -13.05 16.61
C ARG A 210 7.50 -13.57 16.86
N ASN A 211 7.92 -14.60 16.13
CA ASN A 211 9.21 -15.25 16.29
C ASN A 211 10.36 -14.30 15.89
N LYS A 212 11.34 -14.10 16.78
CA LYS A 212 12.47 -13.19 16.54
C LYS A 212 13.35 -13.64 15.38
N GLY A 213 13.60 -14.94 15.23
CA GLY A 213 14.35 -15.51 14.11
C GLY A 213 13.68 -15.22 12.78
N LEU A 214 12.36 -15.38 12.68
CA LEU A 214 11.62 -15.02 11.46
C LEU A 214 11.64 -13.51 11.17
N LYS A 215 11.68 -12.65 12.20
CA LYS A 215 11.87 -11.20 12.00
C LYS A 215 13.25 -10.88 11.45
N VAL A 216 14.30 -11.51 11.99
CA VAL A 216 15.66 -11.37 11.46
C VAL A 216 15.72 -11.87 10.03
N LEU A 217 15.13 -13.03 9.73
CA LEU A 217 15.02 -13.54 8.36
C LEU A 217 14.33 -12.55 7.44
N ALA A 218 13.20 -11.96 7.84
CA ALA A 218 12.51 -10.94 7.04
C ALA A 218 13.40 -9.72 6.74
N LEU A 219 14.17 -9.25 7.73
CA LEU A 219 15.13 -8.15 7.53
C LEU A 219 16.25 -8.55 6.55
N VAL A 220 16.82 -9.74 6.72
CA VAL A 220 17.88 -10.27 5.84
C VAL A 220 17.36 -10.38 4.40
N MET A 221 16.16 -10.92 4.22
CA MET A 221 15.53 -11.09 2.89
C MET A 221 15.24 -9.73 2.23
N MET A 222 14.84 -8.72 3.00
CA MET A 222 14.61 -7.36 2.49
C MET A 222 15.92 -6.68 2.05
N VAL A 223 17.00 -6.85 2.82
CA VAL A 223 18.34 -6.38 2.44
C VAL A 223 18.85 -7.12 1.20
N ALA A 224 18.74 -8.45 1.19
CA ALA A 224 19.13 -9.29 0.06
C ALA A 224 18.40 -8.88 -1.23
N ALA A 225 17.07 -8.68 -1.18
CA ALA A 225 16.29 -8.22 -2.32
C ALA A 225 16.79 -6.89 -2.89
N SER A 226 17.17 -5.96 -2.02
CA SER A 226 17.65 -4.63 -2.44
C SER A 226 19.06 -4.70 -3.02
N VAL A 227 19.94 -5.52 -2.44
CA VAL A 227 21.30 -5.75 -2.94
C VAL A 227 21.29 -6.46 -4.28
N ILE A 228 20.46 -7.50 -4.43
CA ILE A 228 20.35 -8.28 -5.68
C ILE A 228 19.78 -7.42 -6.82
N ASN A 229 18.82 -6.53 -6.54
CA ASN A 229 18.28 -5.65 -7.58
C ASN A 229 19.27 -4.60 -8.08
N GLN A 230 20.21 -4.16 -7.24
CA GLN A 230 21.18 -3.10 -7.58
C GLN A 230 20.53 -1.81 -8.12
N LYS A 231 19.36 -1.42 -7.58
CA LYS A 231 18.65 -0.19 -8.00
C LYS A 231 18.47 0.80 -6.86
N LEU A 232 18.64 2.07 -7.18
CA LEU A 232 18.42 3.19 -6.26
C LEU A 232 17.04 3.13 -5.60
N THR A 233 15.98 2.91 -6.37
CA THR A 233 14.61 2.80 -5.83
C THR A 233 14.49 1.66 -4.79
N GLY A 234 15.18 0.54 -5.03
CA GLY A 234 15.23 -0.57 -4.07
C GLY A 234 15.92 -0.17 -2.76
N TYR A 235 17.06 0.51 -2.84
CA TYR A 235 17.75 1.03 -1.65
C TYR A 235 16.94 2.09 -0.91
N ILE A 236 16.24 2.98 -1.62
CA ILE A 236 15.34 3.97 -1.01
C ILE A 236 14.23 3.26 -0.22
N ILE A 237 13.58 2.27 -0.82
CA ILE A 237 12.51 1.51 -0.18
C ILE A 237 13.02 0.72 1.04
N LEU A 238 14.21 0.11 0.93
CA LEU A 238 14.88 -0.55 2.07
C LEU A 238 15.12 0.42 3.22
N ALA A 239 15.69 1.59 2.92
CA ALA A 239 15.94 2.62 3.91
C ALA A 239 14.62 3.05 4.58
N MET A 240 13.57 3.32 3.81
CA MET A 240 12.23 3.62 4.35
C MET A 240 11.70 2.52 5.27
N ALA A 241 11.87 1.25 4.90
CA ALA A 241 11.43 0.10 5.70
C ALA A 241 12.18 -0.01 7.04
N LEU A 242 13.52 -0.02 6.98
CA LEU A 242 14.38 -0.11 8.16
C LEU A 242 14.11 1.05 9.11
N LEU A 243 14.00 2.25 8.56
CA LEU A 243 13.72 3.46 9.28
C LEU A 243 12.34 3.42 9.96
N HIS A 244 11.32 2.92 9.26
CA HIS A 244 9.99 2.72 9.82
C HIS A 244 10.02 1.73 11.00
N ILE A 245 10.76 0.63 10.85
CA ILE A 245 10.93 -0.38 11.91
C ILE A 245 11.66 0.23 13.11
N LEU A 246 12.76 0.96 12.88
CA LEU A 246 13.56 1.61 13.92
C LEU A 246 12.75 2.65 14.68
N THR A 247 12.00 3.50 13.99
CA THR A 247 11.12 4.48 14.64
C THR A 247 10.00 3.82 15.41
N ALA A 248 9.32 2.83 14.84
CA ALA A 248 8.27 2.10 15.53
C ALA A 248 8.78 1.41 16.80
N ALA A 249 10.00 0.85 16.77
CA ALA A 249 10.64 0.19 17.90
C ALA A 249 11.17 1.19 18.95
N GLY A 250 11.84 2.26 18.51
CA GLY A 250 12.41 3.30 19.37
C GLY A 250 11.33 4.11 20.09
N TRP A 251 10.28 4.51 19.36
CA TRP A 251 9.17 5.27 19.93
C TRP A 251 8.39 4.47 20.97
N ARG A 252 8.23 3.16 20.76
CA ARG A 252 7.60 2.25 21.74
C ARG A 252 8.38 2.21 23.06
N ARG A 253 9.71 2.38 23.01
CA ARG A 253 10.57 2.41 24.20
C ARG A 253 10.60 3.78 24.87
N LEU A 254 10.69 4.85 24.08
CA LEU A 254 10.89 6.21 24.59
C LEU A 254 9.60 6.89 25.05
N LEU A 255 8.48 6.66 24.35
CA LEU A 255 7.21 7.36 24.60
C LEU A 255 6.02 6.38 24.58
N PRO A 256 5.94 5.44 25.55
CA PRO A 256 4.95 4.37 25.57
C PRO A 256 3.49 4.85 25.69
N SER A 257 3.25 6.07 26.17
CA SER A 257 1.93 6.71 26.30
C SER A 257 1.50 7.47 25.03
N TRP A 258 2.42 7.83 24.13
CA TRP A 258 2.12 8.59 22.92
C TRP A 258 1.78 7.69 21.73
N ARG A 259 0.54 7.20 21.71
CA ARG A 259 0.00 6.34 20.65
C ARG A 259 -0.47 7.11 19.40
N GLY A 260 -0.56 8.44 19.47
CA GLY A 260 -1.24 9.29 18.49
C GLY A 260 -0.48 9.57 17.18
N LEU A 261 0.85 9.72 17.27
CA LEU A 261 1.72 10.27 16.22
C LEU A 261 2.41 9.21 15.33
N TYR A 262 2.16 7.92 15.57
CA TYR A 262 2.71 6.78 14.79
C TYR A 262 2.44 6.83 13.27
N GLY A 263 1.44 7.61 12.83
CA GLY A 263 1.08 7.74 11.41
C GLY A 263 1.58 9.01 10.75
N SER A 264 1.34 10.18 11.36
CA SER A 264 1.80 11.46 10.85
C SER A 264 3.32 11.61 10.95
N GLY A 265 3.93 11.15 12.05
CA GLY A 265 5.38 11.15 12.21
C GLY A 265 6.07 10.23 11.21
N ALA A 266 5.52 9.05 10.94
CA ALA A 266 6.06 8.14 9.94
C ALA A 266 5.99 8.72 8.51
N VAL A 267 4.90 9.40 8.14
CA VAL A 267 4.75 10.04 6.83
C VAL A 267 5.71 11.22 6.67
N VAL A 268 5.74 12.15 7.64
CA VAL A 268 6.68 13.28 7.62
C VAL A 268 8.12 12.77 7.57
N PHE A 269 8.43 11.72 8.32
CA PHE A 269 9.76 11.14 8.36
C PHE A 269 10.13 10.40 7.07
N THR A 270 9.18 9.69 6.46
CA THR A 270 9.36 9.12 5.13
C THR A 270 9.63 10.21 4.10
N VAL A 271 8.88 11.32 4.11
CA VAL A 271 9.15 12.46 3.23
C VAL A 271 10.55 13.01 3.47
N VAL A 272 10.92 13.27 4.72
CA VAL A 272 12.26 13.79 5.08
C VAL A 272 13.37 12.85 4.62
N VAL A 273 13.23 11.54 4.81
CA VAL A 273 14.25 10.58 4.38
C VAL A 273 14.26 10.37 2.88
N SER A 274 13.12 10.36 2.20
CA SER A 274 13.07 10.37 0.74
C SER A 274 13.75 11.62 0.18
N THR A 275 13.54 12.79 0.78
CA THR A 275 14.25 14.03 0.42
C THR A 275 15.74 13.92 0.71
N ALA A 276 16.14 13.44 1.89
CA ALA A 276 17.56 13.28 2.25
C ALA A 276 18.28 12.28 1.32
N LEU A 277 17.63 11.17 0.96
CA LEU A 277 18.16 10.19 0.02
C LEU A 277 18.22 10.74 -1.41
N ALA A 278 17.25 11.56 -1.82
CA ALA A 278 17.31 12.28 -3.09
C ALA A 278 18.47 13.30 -3.12
N LEU A 279 18.76 13.96 -1.99
CA LEU A 279 19.92 14.85 -1.87
C LEU A 279 21.24 14.06 -1.89
N LEU A 280 21.31 12.94 -1.16
CA LEU A 280 22.47 12.02 -1.17
C LEU A 280 22.72 11.43 -2.56
N TYR A 281 21.68 11.21 -3.37
CA TYR A 281 21.85 10.78 -4.75
C TYR A 281 22.72 11.77 -5.54
N PHE A 282 22.55 13.08 -5.37
CA PHE A 282 23.36 14.06 -6.10
C PHE A 282 24.85 13.98 -5.74
N GLU A 283 25.16 13.63 -4.50
CA GLU A 283 26.54 13.46 -4.01
C GLU A 283 27.17 12.15 -4.49
N PHE A 284 26.40 11.05 -4.48
CA PHE A 284 26.92 9.70 -4.74
C PHE A 284 26.58 9.16 -6.13
N ARG A 285 26.03 9.98 -7.04
CA ARG A 285 25.59 9.55 -8.38
C ARG A 285 26.68 8.86 -9.20
N GLU A 286 27.95 9.20 -8.97
CA GLU A 286 29.10 8.64 -9.67
C GLU A 286 29.38 7.17 -9.31
N PHE A 287 28.90 6.73 -8.13
CA PHE A 287 29.08 5.37 -7.62
C PHE A 287 27.81 4.51 -7.76
N LEU A 288 26.72 5.09 -8.25
CA LEU A 288 25.43 4.41 -8.41
C LEU A 288 25.25 3.97 -9.88
N PRO A 289 24.65 2.79 -10.13
CA PRO A 289 24.44 2.29 -11.49
C PRO A 289 23.61 3.28 -12.32
N SER A 290 24.13 3.67 -13.48
CA SER A 290 23.56 4.73 -14.32
C SER A 290 22.32 4.24 -15.09
N GLY A 291 21.13 4.57 -14.57
CA GLY A 291 19.84 4.30 -15.23
C GLY A 291 19.52 5.24 -16.40
N ASN A 292 20.53 5.61 -17.20
CA ASN A 292 20.49 6.65 -18.24
C ASN A 292 19.81 7.97 -17.77
N PRO A 293 20.43 8.70 -16.82
CA PRO A 293 19.84 9.89 -16.21
C PRO A 293 19.54 10.99 -17.23
N GLU A 294 20.31 11.09 -18.30
CA GLU A 294 20.12 12.09 -19.36
C GLU A 294 18.78 11.93 -20.07
N VAL A 295 18.44 10.69 -20.46
CA VAL A 295 17.14 10.39 -21.10
C VAL A 295 15.98 10.70 -20.14
N ARG A 296 16.11 10.33 -18.85
CA ARG A 296 15.08 10.60 -17.84
C ARG A 296 14.87 12.11 -17.63
N LEU A 297 15.94 12.88 -17.50
CA LEU A 297 15.87 14.32 -17.30
C LEU A 297 15.28 15.02 -18.53
N ALA A 298 15.63 14.59 -19.73
CA ALA A 298 15.04 15.11 -20.97
C ALA A 298 13.53 14.85 -21.04
N GLN A 299 13.08 13.65 -20.65
CA GLN A 299 11.65 13.33 -20.57
C GLN A 299 10.93 14.17 -19.50
N TYR A 300 11.56 14.39 -18.35
CA TYR A 300 10.97 15.23 -17.29
C TYR A 300 10.82 16.68 -17.74
N ASP A 301 11.83 17.23 -18.41
CA ASP A 301 11.76 18.60 -18.96
C ASP A 301 10.66 18.70 -20.03
N ALA A 302 10.55 17.72 -20.93
CA ALA A 302 9.49 17.68 -21.93
C ALA A 302 8.08 17.67 -21.30
N ALA A 303 7.87 16.81 -20.30
CA ALA A 303 6.58 16.72 -19.62
C ALA A 303 6.25 18.00 -18.82
N LEU A 304 7.24 18.62 -18.17
CA LEU A 304 7.06 19.91 -17.49
C LEU A 304 6.73 21.02 -18.47
N ARG A 305 7.38 21.08 -19.64
CA ARG A 305 7.05 22.05 -20.70
C ARG A 305 5.62 21.89 -21.18
N GLN A 306 5.15 20.66 -21.39
CA GLN A 306 3.75 20.40 -21.76
C GLN A 306 2.79 20.82 -20.64
N PHE A 307 3.10 20.53 -19.38
CA PHE A 307 2.33 21.02 -18.25
C PHE A 307 2.24 22.56 -18.23
N TYR A 308 3.35 23.27 -18.47
CA TYR A 308 3.36 24.73 -18.48
C TYR A 308 2.52 25.35 -19.61
N GLN A 309 2.22 24.61 -20.67
CA GLN A 309 1.30 25.06 -21.72
C GLN A 309 -0.16 25.07 -21.26
N SER A 310 -0.54 24.15 -20.36
CA SER A 310 -1.89 24.07 -19.78
C SER A 310 -1.82 23.64 -18.30
N PRO A 311 -1.48 24.56 -17.37
CA PRO A 311 -1.21 24.15 -15.98
C PRO A 311 -2.45 23.65 -15.23
N ILE A 312 -3.64 24.15 -15.57
CA ILE A 312 -4.86 23.82 -14.82
C ILE A 312 -5.40 22.45 -15.24
N TRP A 313 -5.51 22.21 -16.55
CA TRP A 313 -6.19 21.05 -17.11
C TRP A 313 -5.23 20.02 -17.73
N GLY A 314 -3.94 20.34 -17.88
CA GLY A 314 -3.03 19.55 -18.69
C GLY A 314 -3.54 19.44 -20.12
N SER A 315 -3.26 18.33 -20.79
CA SER A 315 -3.93 18.00 -22.06
C SER A 315 -5.29 17.32 -21.90
N GLY A 316 -5.84 17.22 -20.68
CA GLY A 316 -7.10 16.53 -20.42
C GLY A 316 -7.11 15.06 -20.82
N PHE A 317 -5.95 14.39 -20.82
CA PHE A 317 -5.75 13.01 -21.28
C PHE A 317 -6.14 12.75 -22.74
N ILE A 318 -6.16 13.78 -23.61
CA ILE A 318 -6.46 13.61 -25.05
C ILE A 318 -5.21 13.30 -25.90
N ASP A 319 -4.02 13.49 -25.33
CA ASP A 319 -2.74 13.15 -25.96
C ASP A 319 -2.33 11.70 -25.66
N GLY A 320 -1.40 11.19 -26.49
CA GLY A 320 -0.84 9.86 -26.28
C GLY A 320 -0.08 9.74 -24.95
N SER A 321 -0.07 8.53 -24.38
CA SER A 321 0.56 8.23 -23.09
C SER A 321 2.10 8.10 -23.12
N GLY A 322 2.75 8.53 -24.20
CA GLY A 322 4.19 8.40 -24.39
C GLY A 322 4.83 9.63 -25.05
N GLU A 323 6.12 9.79 -24.85
CA GLU A 323 6.94 10.83 -25.48
C GLU A 323 7.74 10.25 -26.63
N VAL A 324 7.87 11.00 -27.72
CA VAL A 324 8.79 10.64 -28.82
C VAL A 324 10.21 11.00 -28.41
N TYR A 325 11.01 10.02 -28.04
CA TYR A 325 12.46 10.20 -27.90
C TYR A 325 13.12 9.93 -29.26
N ARG A 326 13.73 10.95 -29.87
CA ARG A 326 14.55 10.79 -31.07
C ARG A 326 16.02 10.64 -30.67
N GLY A 327 16.52 9.40 -30.68
CA GLY A 327 17.96 9.16 -30.67
C GLY A 327 18.57 9.39 -32.06
N ALA A 328 19.90 9.33 -32.17
CA ALA A 328 20.62 9.56 -33.43
C ALA A 328 20.15 8.69 -34.62
N PHE A 329 19.48 7.57 -34.37
CA PHE A 329 19.06 6.62 -35.42
C PHE A 329 17.63 6.07 -35.30
N GLN A 330 16.84 6.42 -34.28
CA GLN A 330 15.46 5.92 -34.12
C GLN A 330 14.58 6.83 -33.26
N ALA A 331 13.31 6.94 -33.62
CA ALA A 331 12.26 7.51 -32.78
C ALA A 331 11.63 6.39 -31.93
N LEU A 332 11.83 6.44 -30.61
CA LEU A 332 11.23 5.51 -29.65
C LEU A 332 10.10 6.23 -28.92
N TYR A 333 8.92 5.62 -28.88
CA TYR A 333 7.81 6.10 -28.05
C TYR A 333 7.98 5.53 -26.65
N ILE A 334 8.39 6.35 -25.69
CA ILE A 334 8.70 5.91 -24.33
C ILE A 334 7.81 6.71 -23.37
N PRO A 335 6.99 6.06 -22.52
CA PRO A 335 6.29 6.76 -21.45
C PRO A 335 7.29 7.52 -20.58
N THR A 336 6.88 8.64 -19.99
CA THR A 336 7.79 9.34 -19.07
C THR A 336 8.14 8.39 -17.94
N HIS A 337 9.38 8.44 -17.45
CA HIS A 337 9.78 7.62 -16.31
C HIS A 337 9.11 8.07 -14.97
N SER A 338 7.94 8.70 -14.98
CA SER A 338 7.21 9.15 -13.79
C SER A 338 5.70 9.26 -14.03
N ASP A 339 4.92 8.33 -13.51
CA ASP A 339 3.45 8.38 -13.63
C ASP A 339 2.84 9.60 -12.93
N VAL A 340 3.46 10.12 -11.86
CA VAL A 340 3.01 11.35 -11.19
C VAL A 340 3.17 12.55 -12.12
N LEU A 341 4.28 12.60 -12.85
CA LEU A 341 4.50 13.65 -13.84
C LEU A 341 3.54 13.51 -15.02
N ASP A 342 3.21 12.28 -15.44
CA ASP A 342 2.17 12.05 -16.46
C ASP A 342 0.79 12.51 -15.99
N ILE A 343 0.41 12.27 -14.73
CA ILE A 343 -0.84 12.79 -14.16
C ILE A 343 -0.83 14.33 -14.17
N LEU A 344 0.30 14.95 -13.85
CA LEU A 344 0.44 16.41 -13.89
C LEU A 344 0.38 16.95 -15.32
N LYS A 345 1.06 16.30 -16.26
CA LYS A 345 1.11 16.65 -17.69
C LYS A 345 -0.26 16.56 -18.34
N HIS A 346 -0.96 15.47 -18.12
CA HIS A 346 -2.24 15.18 -18.79
C HIS A 346 -3.47 15.64 -18.00
N GLY A 347 -3.42 15.69 -16.68
CA GLY A 347 -4.52 16.13 -15.84
C GLY A 347 -4.33 17.52 -15.22
N GLY A 348 -3.19 18.16 -15.42
CA GLY A 348 -2.87 19.45 -14.80
C GLY A 348 -2.89 19.42 -13.28
N LEU A 349 -3.01 20.60 -12.68
CA LEU A 349 -3.15 20.75 -11.23
C LEU A 349 -4.42 20.10 -10.70
N ILE A 350 -5.51 20.05 -11.48
CA ILE A 350 -6.76 19.41 -11.06
C ILE A 350 -6.56 17.89 -10.92
N GLY A 351 -5.92 17.26 -11.91
CA GLY A 351 -5.67 15.82 -11.91
C GLY A 351 -4.75 15.43 -10.76
N LEU A 352 -3.66 16.18 -10.56
CA LEU A 352 -2.77 15.98 -9.43
C LEU A 352 -3.47 16.21 -8.08
N ALA A 353 -4.33 17.24 -7.96
CA ALA A 353 -5.07 17.51 -6.74
C ALA A 353 -6.08 16.40 -6.41
N LEU A 354 -6.81 15.89 -7.41
CA LEU A 354 -7.71 14.74 -7.24
C LEU A 354 -6.95 13.49 -6.79
N PHE A 355 -5.81 13.22 -7.41
CA PHE A 355 -4.93 12.12 -7.05
C PHE A 355 -4.42 12.22 -5.60
N ALA A 356 -3.80 13.35 -5.26
CA ALA A 356 -3.25 13.61 -3.94
C ALA A 356 -4.33 13.60 -2.85
N PHE A 357 -5.47 14.23 -3.11
CA PHE A 357 -6.59 14.26 -2.17
C PHE A 357 -7.23 12.88 -1.97
N GLY A 358 -7.32 12.07 -3.02
CA GLY A 358 -7.77 10.68 -2.95
C GLY A 358 -6.88 9.83 -2.04
N TYR A 359 -5.56 9.85 -2.28
CA TYR A 359 -4.59 9.15 -1.42
C TYR A 359 -4.61 9.66 0.01
N TRP A 360 -4.69 10.98 0.22
CA TRP A 360 -4.79 11.58 1.56
C TRP A 360 -5.97 11.01 2.35
N LYS A 361 -7.17 10.97 1.76
CA LYS A 361 -8.37 10.44 2.42
C LYS A 361 -8.22 8.96 2.77
N ILE A 362 -7.69 8.16 1.85
CA ILE A 362 -7.46 6.74 2.10
C ILE A 362 -6.42 6.55 3.21
N PHE A 363 -5.31 7.30 3.21
CA PHE A 363 -4.31 7.20 4.27
C PHE A 363 -4.82 7.64 5.65
N LEU A 364 -5.68 8.65 5.71
CA LEU A 364 -6.37 9.01 6.95
C LEU A 364 -7.26 7.86 7.46
N LEU A 365 -8.00 7.21 6.56
CA LEU A 365 -8.82 6.03 6.89
C LEU A 365 -7.93 4.87 7.40
N LEU A 366 -6.87 4.53 6.68
CA LEU A 366 -5.94 3.47 7.06
C LEU A 366 -5.26 3.76 8.40
N HIS A 367 -4.90 5.02 8.67
CA HIS A 367 -4.35 5.42 9.97
C HIS A 367 -5.33 5.20 11.12
N ARG A 368 -6.61 5.53 10.92
CA ARG A 368 -7.65 5.23 11.91
C ARG A 368 -7.79 3.71 12.11
N ALA A 369 -7.74 2.92 11.04
CA ALA A 369 -7.81 1.46 11.12
C ALA A 369 -6.61 0.85 11.85
N VAL A 370 -5.39 1.34 11.63
CA VAL A 370 -4.19 0.93 12.40
C VAL A 370 -4.42 1.18 13.90
N LYS A 371 -4.94 2.35 14.28
CA LYS A 371 -5.22 2.65 15.70
C LYS A 371 -6.33 1.77 16.29
N ALA A 372 -7.38 1.49 15.52
CA ALA A 372 -8.51 0.69 15.98
C ALA A 372 -8.19 -0.80 16.14
N THR A 373 -7.12 -1.28 15.50
CA THR A 373 -6.78 -2.71 15.43
C THR A 373 -5.54 -3.09 16.22
N LEU A 374 -5.00 -2.20 17.07
CA LEU A 374 -3.80 -2.46 17.86
C LEU A 374 -3.85 -3.77 18.66
N ASP A 375 -5.05 -4.15 19.12
CA ASP A 375 -5.27 -5.36 19.93
C ASP A 375 -5.47 -6.63 19.06
N GLN A 376 -5.45 -6.51 17.74
CA GLN A 376 -5.60 -7.58 16.74
C GLN A 376 -4.31 -7.67 15.89
N PRO A 377 -3.27 -8.41 16.34
CA PRO A 377 -1.91 -8.25 15.81
C PRO A 377 -1.76 -8.48 14.31
N LEU A 378 -2.43 -9.49 13.73
CA LEU A 378 -2.30 -9.80 12.30
C LEU A 378 -3.08 -8.80 11.43
N LEU A 379 -4.28 -8.41 11.85
CA LEU A 379 -5.04 -7.36 11.17
C LEU A 379 -4.30 -6.01 11.24
N ASN A 380 -3.69 -5.70 12.38
CA ASN A 380 -2.84 -4.51 12.53
C ASN A 380 -1.61 -4.56 11.61
N ALA A 381 -0.93 -5.72 11.58
CA ALA A 381 0.21 -5.93 10.69
C ALA A 381 -0.20 -5.69 9.24
N TYR A 382 -1.33 -6.25 8.79
CA TYR A 382 -1.87 -5.97 7.46
C TYR A 382 -2.07 -4.46 7.20
N PHE A 383 -2.73 -3.72 8.09
CA PHE A 383 -2.94 -2.28 7.88
C PHE A 383 -1.64 -1.45 7.87
N VAL A 384 -0.68 -1.79 8.73
CA VAL A 384 0.64 -1.15 8.74
C VAL A 384 1.37 -1.43 7.43
N SER A 385 1.33 -2.68 6.97
CA SER A 385 2.02 -3.12 5.76
C SER A 385 1.37 -2.63 4.47
N VAL A 386 0.03 -2.56 4.39
CA VAL A 386 -0.64 -1.99 3.20
C VAL A 386 -0.42 -0.50 3.08
N ARG A 387 -0.34 0.21 4.21
CA ARG A 387 0.07 1.61 4.19
C ARG A 387 1.49 1.75 3.65
N PHE A 388 2.42 0.94 4.15
CA PHE A 388 3.81 0.94 3.67
C PHE A 388 3.88 0.62 2.17
N PHE A 389 3.22 -0.46 1.73
CA PHE A 389 3.10 -0.87 0.33
C PHE A 389 2.62 0.26 -0.58
N GLN A 390 1.58 1.00 -0.18
CA GLN A 390 1.01 2.06 -1.01
C GLN A 390 1.93 3.29 -1.07
N VAL A 391 2.62 3.60 0.03
CA VAL A 391 3.63 4.67 0.06
C VAL A 391 4.84 4.31 -0.80
N THR A 392 5.31 3.06 -0.74
CA THR A 392 6.44 2.63 -1.58
C THR A 392 6.02 2.49 -3.05
N ALA A 393 4.78 2.10 -3.34
CA ALA A 393 4.23 2.15 -4.69
C ALA A 393 4.26 3.59 -5.23
N LEU A 394 3.80 4.57 -4.45
CA LEU A 394 3.87 6.01 -4.79
C LEU A 394 5.29 6.45 -5.15
N VAL A 395 6.28 6.05 -4.35
CA VAL A 395 7.69 6.35 -4.63
C VAL A 395 8.14 5.68 -5.92
N THR A 396 7.81 4.41 -6.12
CA THR A 396 8.21 3.68 -7.34
C THR A 396 7.60 4.28 -8.59
N PHE A 397 6.29 4.59 -8.60
CA PHE A 397 5.65 5.16 -9.78
C PHE A 397 5.92 6.66 -9.98
N SER A 398 6.47 7.34 -8.98
CA SER A 398 7.06 8.68 -9.17
C SER A 398 8.38 8.62 -9.95
N LEU A 399 9.01 7.44 -10.02
CA LEU A 399 10.34 7.23 -10.62
C LEU A 399 10.35 6.19 -11.74
N ASN A 400 9.20 5.57 -12.03
CA ASN A 400 9.02 4.57 -13.08
C ASN A 400 7.56 4.57 -13.59
N PRO A 401 7.30 4.18 -14.84
CA PRO A 401 5.94 4.10 -15.39
C PRO A 401 5.30 2.73 -15.07
N LEU A 402 4.52 2.65 -14.00
CA LEU A 402 3.76 1.49 -13.56
C LEU A 402 2.27 1.58 -13.90
N LEU A 403 1.70 2.78 -13.96
CA LEU A 403 0.25 3.01 -14.06
C LEU A 403 -0.32 2.77 -15.46
N LEU A 404 0.50 2.29 -16.39
CA LEU A 404 0.08 1.81 -17.71
C LEU A 404 0.19 0.28 -17.85
N LYS A 405 0.69 -0.42 -16.82
CA LYS A 405 0.92 -1.87 -16.84
C LYS A 405 -0.23 -2.61 -16.16
N GLY A 406 -0.96 -3.42 -16.92
CA GLY A 406 -2.20 -4.05 -16.48
C GLY A 406 -2.09 -4.85 -15.16
N PRO A 407 -1.13 -5.78 -15.03
CA PRO A 407 -0.98 -6.57 -13.81
C PRO A 407 -0.65 -5.72 -12.57
N PHE A 408 0.22 -4.72 -12.75
CA PHE A 408 0.63 -3.80 -11.69
C PHE A 408 -0.55 -2.94 -11.20
N LEU A 409 -1.39 -2.47 -12.13
CA LEU A 409 -2.60 -1.73 -11.81
C LEU A 409 -3.57 -2.55 -10.95
N ILE A 410 -3.78 -3.83 -11.26
CA ILE A 410 -4.58 -4.72 -10.38
C ILE A 410 -3.93 -4.81 -9.02
N VAL A 411 -2.63 -5.11 -8.95
CA VAL A 411 -1.92 -5.27 -7.68
C VAL A 411 -1.98 -3.98 -6.84
N ILE A 412 -1.82 -2.79 -7.42
CA ILE A 412 -1.88 -1.52 -6.69
C ILE A 412 -3.32 -1.22 -6.23
N TRP A 413 -4.27 -1.18 -7.17
CA TRP A 413 -5.63 -0.69 -6.90
C TRP A 413 -6.49 -1.72 -6.17
N CYS A 414 -6.31 -3.03 -6.42
CA CYS A 414 -7.02 -4.07 -5.68
C CYS A 414 -6.58 -4.09 -4.21
N ASN A 415 -5.28 -4.04 -3.92
CA ASN A 415 -4.82 -3.97 -2.54
C ASN A 415 -5.29 -2.68 -1.84
N LEU A 416 -5.28 -1.53 -2.53
CA LEU A 416 -5.79 -0.27 -1.98
C LEU A 416 -7.29 -0.36 -1.67
N GLY A 417 -8.09 -0.86 -2.61
CA GLY A 417 -9.53 -0.98 -2.47
C GLY A 417 -9.94 -1.97 -1.39
N LEU A 418 -9.33 -3.16 -1.37
CA LEU A 418 -9.52 -4.14 -0.28
C LEU A 418 -9.16 -3.53 1.08
N ALA A 419 -8.06 -2.77 1.17
CA ALA A 419 -7.68 -2.10 2.41
C ALA A 419 -8.72 -1.05 2.86
N VAL A 420 -9.32 -0.30 1.93
CA VAL A 420 -10.43 0.62 2.22
C VAL A 420 -11.63 -0.14 2.78
N GLY A 421 -12.06 -1.23 2.13
CA GLY A 421 -13.19 -2.05 2.59
C GLY A 421 -12.95 -2.65 3.97
N MET A 422 -11.75 -3.19 4.20
CA MET A 422 -11.36 -3.75 5.50
C MET A 422 -11.29 -2.67 6.58
N ALA A 423 -10.74 -1.49 6.27
CA ALA A 423 -10.62 -0.39 7.21
C ALA A 423 -11.99 0.15 7.66
N LEU A 424 -12.92 0.34 6.71
CA LEU A 424 -14.30 0.76 7.03
C LEU A 424 -15.00 -0.25 7.94
N THR A 425 -14.83 -1.55 7.67
CA THR A 425 -15.40 -2.62 8.49
C THR A 425 -14.81 -2.65 9.90
N ALA A 426 -13.48 -2.55 10.02
CA ALA A 426 -12.77 -2.55 11.29
C ALA A 426 -13.17 -1.36 12.17
N LEU A 427 -13.34 -0.17 11.56
CA LEU A 427 -13.76 1.03 12.28
C LEU A 427 -15.19 0.93 12.81
N ARG A 428 -16.13 0.44 12.00
CA ARG A 428 -17.51 0.23 12.48
C ARG A 428 -17.57 -0.77 13.62
N ALA A 429 -16.81 -1.87 13.54
CA ALA A 429 -16.73 -2.85 14.61
C ALA A 429 -16.18 -2.24 15.91
N ALA A 430 -15.15 -1.40 15.81
CA ALA A 430 -14.58 -0.69 16.95
C ALA A 430 -15.54 0.37 17.54
N GLU A 431 -16.35 1.03 16.70
CA GLU A 431 -17.39 1.97 17.13
C GLU A 431 -18.55 1.24 17.84
N ALA A 432 -19.03 0.13 17.29
CA ALA A 432 -20.06 -0.71 17.90
C ALA A 432 -19.62 -1.25 19.27
N ALA A 433 -18.35 -1.66 19.41
CA ALA A 433 -17.80 -2.13 20.69
C ALA A 433 -17.67 -1.03 21.78
N ARG A 434 -17.81 0.25 21.42
CA ARG A 434 -17.77 1.39 22.36
C ARG A 434 -19.15 1.87 22.79
N GLN A 435 -20.20 1.47 22.09
CA GLN A 435 -21.58 1.80 22.46
C GLN A 435 -22.06 0.75 23.47
N PRO A 436 -22.32 1.15 24.73
CA PRO A 436 -22.66 0.22 25.82
C PRO A 436 -24.03 -0.43 25.67
#